data_AF-A0A2G5RF67-F1
#
_entry.id   AF-A0A2G5RF67-F1
#
_cell.length_a   1.000
_cell.length_b   1.000
_cell.length_c   1.000
_cell.angle_alpha   90.00
_cell.angle_beta   90.00
_cell.angle_gamma   90.00
#
_symmetry.space_group_name_H-M   'P 1'
#
loop_
_entity.id
_entity.type
_entity.pdbx_description
1 polymer ?
#
loop_
_entity_poly.entity_id
_entity_poly.type
_entity_poly.pdbx_seq_one_letter_code
_entity_poly.pdbx_strand_id
1 'polypeptide(L)'
;MSARDALAADGFVRFEGPETLALLGAEAEASWKAFADSWNDLPLDGFMADGGRYRRRRFAAFAVSLDAIVRKPHQPHWQSRDYNPLNGGVQRWFEPVTEAIADHPVTRGVIAAGLELFQPLTADPPEAWHVELHQFRIEARADMAGLPTPEGAHRDGVDWVIVMLVDRRNVDSGVTDIYAPDGTSLGSFTLTAPGDMVCVDDHRVLHGVTAIRPLNPALPAIRDVLVATFRRPDERDE
;
A
#
# COMPACT_ATOMS: atom_id res chain seq x y z
N MET A 1 -4.63 -14.84 -19.98
CA MET A 1 -4.45 -13.38 -19.99
C MET A 1 -3.30 -13.09 -19.05
N SER A 2 -2.30 -12.29 -19.45
CA SER A 2 -1.20 -11.96 -18.53
C SER A 2 -1.69 -10.98 -17.45
N ALA A 3 -0.98 -10.87 -16.32
CA ALA A 3 -1.32 -9.89 -15.28
C ALA A 3 -1.29 -8.45 -15.82
N ARG A 4 -0.37 -8.16 -16.75
CA ARG A 4 -0.29 -6.88 -17.45
C ARG A 4 -1.53 -6.60 -18.30
N ASP A 5 -2.00 -7.60 -19.05
CA ASP A 5 -3.22 -7.45 -19.86
C ASP A 5 -4.46 -7.23 -18.98
N ALA A 6 -4.55 -7.94 -17.83
CA ALA A 6 -5.65 -7.76 -16.88
C ALA A 6 -5.64 -6.36 -16.27
N LEU A 7 -4.48 -5.87 -15.82
CA LEU A 7 -4.35 -4.50 -15.30
C LEU A 7 -4.73 -3.45 -16.37
N ALA A 8 -4.27 -3.65 -17.61
CA ALA A 8 -4.61 -2.77 -18.73
C ALA A 8 -6.09 -2.83 -19.11
N ALA A 9 -6.77 -3.97 -18.96
CA ALA A 9 -8.18 -4.11 -19.26
C ALA A 9 -9.06 -3.52 -18.14
N ASP A 10 -8.80 -3.92 -16.89
CA ASP A 10 -9.74 -3.76 -15.79
C ASP A 10 -9.36 -2.62 -14.83
N GLY A 11 -8.14 -2.08 -14.94
CA GLY A 11 -7.62 -1.04 -14.04
C GLY A 11 -7.14 -1.57 -12.68
N PHE A 12 -7.23 -2.88 -12.45
CA PHE A 12 -6.61 -3.56 -11.31
C PHE A 12 -6.27 -5.00 -11.67
N VAL A 13 -5.32 -5.59 -10.94
CA VAL A 13 -4.98 -7.01 -11.02
C VAL A 13 -4.60 -7.53 -9.65
N ARG A 14 -4.91 -8.80 -9.36
CA ARG A 14 -4.65 -9.43 -8.08
C ARG A 14 -3.69 -10.61 -8.22
N PHE A 15 -2.94 -10.84 -7.16
CA PHE A 15 -2.03 -11.97 -7.01
C PHE A 15 -2.30 -12.62 -5.64
N GLU A 16 -2.36 -13.95 -5.61
CA GLU A 16 -2.40 -14.68 -4.34
C GLU A 16 -1.00 -14.75 -3.71
N GLY A 17 -0.93 -14.90 -2.39
CA GLY A 17 0.34 -14.92 -1.64
C GLY A 17 1.47 -15.75 -2.27
N PRO A 18 1.24 -17.03 -2.64
CA PRO A 18 2.27 -17.84 -3.29
C PRO A 18 2.75 -17.28 -4.64
N GLU A 19 1.86 -16.67 -5.42
CA GLU A 19 2.20 -16.04 -6.70
C GLU A 19 3.06 -14.80 -6.47
N THR A 20 2.67 -13.96 -5.50
CA THR A 20 3.46 -12.79 -5.10
C THR A 20 4.84 -13.22 -4.63
N LEU A 21 4.96 -14.18 -3.71
CA LEU A 21 6.27 -14.63 -3.21
C LEU A 21 7.17 -15.18 -4.33
N ALA A 22 6.60 -15.92 -5.28
CA ALA A 22 7.33 -16.36 -6.46
C ALA A 22 7.84 -15.19 -7.33
N LEU A 23 7.04 -14.13 -7.49
CA LEU A 23 7.44 -12.89 -8.19
C LEU A 23 8.56 -12.16 -7.43
N LEU A 24 8.52 -12.13 -6.10
CA LEU A 24 9.53 -11.45 -5.27
C LEU A 24 10.86 -12.22 -5.20
N GLY A 25 10.84 -13.53 -5.49
CA GLY A 25 12.00 -14.39 -5.52
C GLY A 25 12.33 -15.09 -4.18
N ALA A 26 13.17 -16.12 -4.26
CA ALA A 26 13.43 -17.04 -3.16
C ALA A 26 14.02 -16.39 -1.89
N GLU A 27 14.80 -15.32 -2.04
CA GLU A 27 15.35 -14.60 -0.89
C GLU A 27 14.26 -13.85 -0.11
N ALA A 28 13.31 -13.23 -0.82
CA ALA A 28 12.16 -12.57 -0.22
C ALA A 28 11.26 -13.56 0.50
N GLU A 29 11.02 -14.73 -0.09
CA GLU A 29 10.28 -15.82 0.56
C GLU A 29 10.98 -16.31 1.83
N ALA A 30 12.29 -16.60 1.76
CA ALA A 30 13.07 -17.09 2.89
C ALA A 30 13.17 -16.08 4.06
N SER A 31 13.11 -14.79 3.75
CA SER A 31 13.23 -13.70 4.73
C SER A 31 11.89 -13.09 5.16
N TRP A 32 10.76 -13.60 4.66
CA TRP A 32 9.42 -13.05 4.90
C TRP A 32 9.11 -12.82 6.38
N LYS A 33 9.48 -13.77 7.25
CA LYS A 33 9.19 -13.64 8.69
C LYS A 33 9.82 -12.39 9.29
N ALA A 34 11.09 -12.11 8.98
CA ALA A 34 11.79 -10.94 9.49
C ALA A 34 11.16 -9.64 8.97
N PHE A 35 10.74 -9.64 7.70
CA PHE A 35 10.00 -8.54 7.11
C PHE A 35 8.67 -8.27 7.84
N ALA A 36 7.85 -9.30 8.01
CA ALA A 36 6.54 -9.20 8.65
C ALA A 36 6.66 -8.78 10.13
N ASP A 37 7.68 -9.28 10.85
CA ASP A 37 7.92 -8.93 12.24
C ASP A 37 8.19 -7.42 12.44
N SER A 38 8.65 -6.70 11.40
CA SER A 38 8.90 -5.26 11.48
C SER A 38 7.63 -4.43 11.74
N TRP A 39 6.43 -4.95 11.41
CA TRP A 39 5.17 -4.28 11.71
C TRP A 39 4.89 -4.19 13.22
N ASN A 40 5.56 -5.00 14.05
CA ASN A 40 5.38 -5.00 15.50
C ASN A 40 6.01 -3.78 16.19
N ASP A 41 6.88 -3.04 15.50
CA ASP A 41 7.53 -1.82 16.00
C ASP A 41 6.97 -0.54 15.33
N LEU A 42 5.80 -0.59 14.71
CA LEU A 42 5.23 0.61 14.10
C LEU A 42 4.73 1.60 15.18
N PRO A 43 5.14 2.88 15.10
CA PRO A 43 4.65 3.93 15.98
C PRO A 43 3.22 4.33 15.59
N LEU A 44 2.50 4.94 16.54
CA LEU A 44 1.15 5.43 16.31
C LEU A 44 1.15 6.56 15.25
N ASP A 45 0.17 6.54 14.35
CA ASP A 45 -0.05 7.65 13.42
C ASP A 45 -0.62 8.87 14.18
N GLY A 46 0.21 9.91 14.33
CA GLY A 46 -0.17 11.16 14.99
C GLY A 46 -0.97 12.14 14.12
N PHE A 47 -1.22 11.82 12.85
CA PHE A 47 -1.87 12.70 11.88
C PHE A 47 -3.31 12.27 11.55
N MET A 48 -3.90 11.37 12.32
CA MET A 48 -5.29 10.94 12.16
C MET A 48 -6.26 12.09 12.50
N ALA A 49 -6.80 12.77 11.48
CA ALA A 49 -7.67 13.94 11.68
C ALA A 49 -9.03 13.61 12.34
N ASP A 50 -9.47 12.36 12.29
CA ASP A 50 -10.65 11.86 13.02
C ASP A 50 -10.36 11.57 14.52
N GLY A 51 -9.11 11.76 14.96
CA GLY A 51 -8.65 11.45 16.31
C GLY A 51 -8.46 9.95 16.57
N GLY A 52 -8.57 9.11 15.55
CA GLY A 52 -8.43 7.67 15.64
C GLY A 52 -7.03 7.26 16.12
N ARG A 53 -6.96 6.26 17.01
CA ARG A 53 -5.68 5.66 17.45
C ARG A 53 -5.50 4.22 16.96
N TYR A 54 -6.21 3.86 15.90
CA TYR A 54 -6.22 2.51 15.34
C TYR A 54 -5.14 2.31 14.26
N ARG A 55 -4.43 3.35 13.81
CA ARG A 55 -3.42 3.25 12.75
C ARG A 55 -2.01 3.47 13.30
N ARG A 56 -1.09 2.58 12.93
CA ARG A 56 0.35 2.72 13.13
C ARG A 56 1.05 2.71 11.78
N ARG A 57 2.13 3.47 11.63
CA ARG A 57 2.80 3.56 10.34
C ARG A 57 4.26 3.99 10.38
N ARG A 58 4.97 3.64 9.32
CA ARG A 58 6.27 4.21 8.92
C ARG A 58 6.24 4.56 7.43
N PHE A 59 7.17 5.41 7.01
CA PHE A 59 7.24 5.96 5.65
C PHE A 59 8.66 5.96 5.08
N ALA A 60 8.80 5.69 3.78
CA ALA A 60 10.03 5.95 3.03
C ALA A 60 9.70 6.36 1.58
N ALA A 61 10.68 7.00 0.94
CA ALA A 61 10.63 7.36 -0.46
C ALA A 61 11.86 6.84 -1.21
N PHE A 62 11.69 6.55 -2.50
CA PHE A 62 12.70 6.00 -3.38
C PHE A 62 12.63 6.68 -4.75
N ALA A 63 13.79 6.80 -5.40
CA ALA A 63 13.89 7.03 -6.84
C ALA A 63 14.14 5.68 -7.51
N VAL A 64 13.29 5.30 -8.47
CA VAL A 64 13.26 3.96 -9.05
C VAL A 64 13.33 4.03 -10.58
N SER A 65 14.42 3.55 -11.16
CA SER A 65 14.59 3.38 -12.60
C SER A 65 14.74 1.89 -12.94
N LEU A 66 14.84 1.57 -14.23
CA LEU A 66 15.12 0.20 -14.70
C LEU A 66 16.47 -0.34 -14.18
N ASP A 67 17.41 0.56 -13.86
CA ASP A 67 18.77 0.20 -13.45
C ASP A 67 18.95 0.21 -11.93
N ALA A 68 18.16 0.99 -11.19
CA ALA A 68 18.42 1.23 -9.77
C ALA A 68 17.16 1.53 -8.95
N ILE A 69 17.16 1.04 -7.71
CA ILE A 69 16.25 1.43 -6.63
C ILE A 69 17.10 2.18 -5.59
N VAL A 70 16.93 3.50 -5.52
CA VAL A 70 17.72 4.36 -4.63
C VAL A 70 16.80 4.95 -3.56
N ARG A 71 17.11 4.70 -2.29
CA ARG A 71 16.37 5.31 -1.17
C ARG A 71 16.67 6.81 -1.14
N LYS A 72 15.62 7.64 -1.06
CA LYS A 72 15.72 9.09 -0.91
C LYS A 72 15.95 9.48 0.56
N PRO A 73 16.49 10.69 0.83
CA PRO A 73 16.46 11.27 2.17
C PRO A 73 15.06 11.24 2.77
N HIS A 74 14.98 11.17 4.11
CA HIS A 74 13.70 11.22 4.77
C HIS A 74 13.00 12.56 4.49
N GLN A 75 11.74 12.48 4.07
CA GLN A 75 10.94 13.59 3.59
C GLN A 75 9.49 13.42 4.03
N PRO A 76 8.65 14.47 4.01
CA PRO A 76 7.26 14.33 4.39
C PRO A 76 6.46 13.63 3.30
N HIS A 77 5.39 12.96 3.70
CA HIS A 77 4.34 12.57 2.79
C HIS A 77 3.36 13.73 2.62
N TRP A 78 3.01 14.06 1.37
CA TRP A 78 2.06 15.12 1.05
C TRP A 78 1.05 14.64 0.02
N GLN A 79 -0.22 14.99 0.22
CA GLN A 79 -1.30 14.77 -0.74
C GLN A 79 -2.15 16.04 -0.85
N SER A 80 -2.69 16.33 -2.04
CA SER A 80 -3.70 17.39 -2.20
C SER A 80 -4.96 17.04 -1.41
N ARG A 81 -5.74 18.06 -1.02
CA ARG A 81 -7.07 17.85 -0.47
C ARG A 81 -8.04 17.24 -1.47
N ASP A 82 -7.77 17.37 -2.77
CA ASP A 82 -8.58 16.76 -3.83
C ASP A 82 -8.54 15.23 -3.77
N TYR A 83 -7.42 14.66 -3.31
CA TYR A 83 -7.21 13.21 -3.19
C TYR A 83 -7.35 12.70 -1.75
N ASN A 84 -6.95 13.50 -0.76
CA ASN A 84 -7.11 13.17 0.65
C ASN A 84 -7.90 14.29 1.36
N PRO A 85 -9.24 14.28 1.30
CA PRO A 85 -10.06 15.31 1.94
C PRO A 85 -9.84 15.40 3.46
N LEU A 86 -9.48 14.28 4.10
CA LEU A 86 -9.32 14.17 5.55
C LEU A 86 -7.98 14.70 6.04
N ASN A 87 -6.89 14.43 5.33
CA ASN A 87 -5.52 14.71 5.78
C ASN A 87 -4.67 15.51 4.79
N GLY A 88 -5.23 15.93 3.66
CA GLY A 88 -4.53 16.62 2.59
C GLY A 88 -4.24 18.10 2.86
N GLY A 89 -3.30 18.65 2.10
CA GLY A 89 -2.87 20.06 2.19
C GLY A 89 -1.89 20.34 3.33
N VAL A 90 -1.38 19.31 4.00
CA VAL A 90 -0.36 19.42 5.06
C VAL A 90 0.75 18.40 4.81
N GLN A 91 1.99 18.81 5.03
CA GLN A 91 3.14 17.89 5.03
C GLN A 91 3.15 17.05 6.30
N ARG A 92 3.15 15.72 6.15
CA ARG A 92 3.11 14.77 7.28
C ARG A 92 4.45 14.05 7.39
N TRP A 93 5.20 14.37 8.43
CA TRP A 93 6.46 13.73 8.76
C TRP A 93 6.18 12.49 9.63
N PHE A 94 6.11 11.33 8.98
CA PHE A 94 5.97 10.06 9.67
C PHE A 94 7.34 9.49 10.04
N GLU A 95 7.39 8.63 11.04
CA GLU A 95 8.61 7.92 11.40
C GLU A 95 9.16 7.12 10.19
N PRO A 96 10.48 7.15 9.94
CA PRO A 96 11.05 6.52 8.77
C PRO A 96 10.94 4.99 8.84
N VAL A 97 10.74 4.33 7.70
CA VAL A 97 11.03 2.90 7.56
C VAL A 97 12.51 2.68 7.89
N THR A 98 12.84 1.62 8.63
CA THR A 98 14.24 1.35 9.01
C THR A 98 15.08 1.02 7.78
N GLU A 99 16.39 1.25 7.82
CA GLU A 99 17.31 0.87 6.73
C GLU A 99 17.21 -0.61 6.38
N ALA A 100 17.21 -1.47 7.40
CA ALA A 100 17.06 -2.91 7.21
C ALA A 100 15.78 -3.31 6.44
N ILE A 101 14.67 -2.56 6.61
CA ILE A 101 13.40 -2.85 5.92
C ILE A 101 13.34 -2.17 4.55
N ALA A 102 13.94 -1.00 4.38
CA ALA A 102 14.05 -0.34 3.08
C ALA A 102 14.95 -1.11 2.09
N ASP A 103 15.97 -1.79 2.61
CA ASP A 103 16.89 -2.62 1.83
C ASP A 103 16.51 -4.10 1.82
N HIS A 104 15.40 -4.46 2.49
CA HIS A 104 14.96 -5.84 2.60
C HIS A 104 14.59 -6.43 1.23
N PRO A 105 14.90 -7.71 0.96
CA PRO A 105 14.55 -8.38 -0.30
C PRO A 105 13.08 -8.25 -0.70
N VAL A 106 12.15 -8.36 0.25
CA VAL A 106 10.71 -8.14 0.02
C VAL A 106 10.41 -6.72 -0.49
N THR A 107 10.94 -5.67 0.15
CA THR A 107 10.75 -4.28 -0.29
C THR A 107 11.28 -4.06 -1.70
N ARG A 108 12.52 -4.52 -1.93
CA ARG A 108 13.19 -4.38 -3.22
C ARG A 108 12.44 -5.14 -4.31
N GLY A 109 11.98 -6.35 -4.01
CA GLY A 109 11.19 -7.18 -4.91
C GLY A 109 9.84 -6.56 -5.25
N VAL A 110 9.12 -6.00 -4.28
CA VAL A 110 7.81 -5.36 -4.53
C VAL A 110 7.97 -4.16 -5.45
N ILE A 111 8.99 -3.33 -5.20
CA ILE A 111 9.29 -2.18 -6.05
C ILE A 111 9.68 -2.63 -7.47
N ALA A 112 10.53 -3.65 -7.60
CA ALA A 112 10.95 -4.17 -8.89
C ALA A 112 9.78 -4.80 -9.68
N ALA A 113 8.94 -5.61 -9.03
CA ALA A 113 7.76 -6.21 -9.62
C ALA A 113 6.75 -5.15 -10.07
N GLY A 114 6.57 -4.09 -9.26
CA GLY A 114 5.79 -2.91 -9.65
C GLY A 114 6.34 -2.26 -10.91
N LEU A 115 7.65 -1.98 -10.96
CA LEU A 115 8.28 -1.37 -12.12
C LEU A 115 8.09 -2.23 -13.40
N GLU A 116 8.30 -3.54 -13.32
CA GLU A 116 8.12 -4.46 -14.45
C GLU A 116 6.67 -4.50 -14.98
N LEU A 117 5.71 -4.35 -14.07
CA LEU A 117 4.29 -4.33 -14.39
C LEU A 117 3.85 -2.98 -14.99
N PHE A 118 4.30 -1.87 -14.40
CA PHE A 118 3.79 -0.52 -14.66
C PHE A 118 4.53 0.22 -15.78
N GLN A 119 5.86 0.06 -15.89
CA GLN A 119 6.67 0.74 -16.91
C GLN A 119 6.10 0.54 -18.33
N PRO A 120 5.75 -0.70 -18.76
CA PRO A 120 5.28 -0.93 -20.13
C PRO A 120 3.84 -0.46 -20.38
N LEU A 121 3.07 -0.20 -19.32
CA LEU A 121 1.70 0.31 -19.40
C LEU A 121 1.63 1.83 -19.37
N THR A 122 2.74 2.49 -19.02
CA THR A 122 2.80 3.95 -18.90
C THR A 122 3.20 4.56 -20.24
N ALA A 123 2.37 5.47 -20.78
CA ALA A 123 2.77 6.29 -21.91
C ALA A 123 3.87 7.29 -21.48
N ASP A 124 4.98 7.33 -22.22
CA ASP A 124 6.16 8.16 -21.92
C ASP A 124 6.59 8.07 -20.44
N PRO A 125 7.03 6.89 -19.96
CA PRO A 125 7.38 6.70 -18.56
C PRO A 125 8.56 7.61 -18.17
N PRO A 126 8.62 8.10 -16.91
CA PRO A 126 9.75 8.88 -16.45
C PRO A 126 11.03 8.03 -16.43
N GLU A 127 12.18 8.69 -16.50
CA GLU A 127 13.49 8.02 -16.35
C GLU A 127 13.62 7.35 -14.97
N ALA A 128 13.11 8.02 -13.94
CA ALA A 128 12.98 7.47 -12.60
C ALA A 128 11.60 7.84 -12.01
N TRP A 129 10.94 6.86 -11.42
CA TRP A 129 9.73 7.03 -10.64
C TRP A 129 10.05 7.58 -9.25
N HIS A 130 9.18 8.45 -8.74
CA HIS A 130 9.10 8.70 -7.31
C HIS A 130 8.19 7.64 -6.70
N VAL A 131 8.77 6.78 -5.86
CA VAL A 131 8.05 5.70 -5.19
C VAL A 131 7.98 5.98 -3.71
N GLU A 132 6.77 5.98 -3.16
CA GLU A 132 6.57 6.05 -1.72
C GLU A 132 6.18 4.68 -1.19
N LEU A 133 6.72 4.33 -0.04
CA LEU A 133 6.45 3.07 0.65
C LEU A 133 5.90 3.38 2.04
N HIS A 134 4.71 2.85 2.31
CA HIS A 134 4.01 3.01 3.57
C HIS A 134 3.86 1.64 4.23
N GLN A 135 4.34 1.52 5.46
CA GLN A 135 3.97 0.43 6.34
C GLN A 135 2.74 0.85 7.12
N PHE A 136 1.65 0.08 7.06
CA PHE A 136 0.44 0.35 7.84
C PHE A 136 0.05 -0.87 8.67
N ARG A 137 -0.20 -0.64 9.96
CA ARG A 137 -0.98 -1.55 10.82
C ARG A 137 -2.28 -0.88 11.21
N ILE A 138 -3.40 -1.54 10.93
CA ILE A 138 -4.71 -1.16 11.43
C ILE A 138 -5.09 -2.11 12.56
N GLU A 139 -5.39 -1.55 13.73
CA GLU A 139 -5.79 -2.28 14.94
C GLU A 139 -7.29 -2.14 15.16
N ALA A 140 -7.94 -3.21 15.61
CA ALA A 140 -9.33 -3.19 16.05
C ALA A 140 -9.52 -3.93 17.37
N ARG A 141 -10.50 -3.49 18.15
CA ARG A 141 -10.93 -4.04 19.45
C ARG A 141 -12.45 -4.05 19.51
N ALA A 142 -13.03 -4.69 20.52
CA ALA A 142 -14.49 -4.80 20.66
C ALA A 142 -15.19 -3.44 20.69
N ASP A 143 -14.55 -2.43 21.27
CA ASP A 143 -15.03 -1.06 21.44
C ASP A 143 -14.49 -0.08 20.38
N MET A 144 -13.63 -0.53 19.47
CA MET A 144 -12.97 0.30 18.48
C MET A 144 -12.80 -0.43 17.15
N ALA A 145 -13.58 -0.02 16.16
CA ALA A 145 -13.36 -0.43 14.78
C ALA A 145 -12.04 0.13 14.24
N GLY A 146 -11.33 -0.65 13.44
CA GLY A 146 -10.21 -0.15 12.65
C GLY A 146 -10.72 0.30 11.28
N LEU A 147 -10.36 1.51 10.84
CA LEU A 147 -10.78 2.04 9.54
C LEU A 147 -9.56 2.19 8.63
N PRO A 148 -9.29 1.25 7.70
CA PRO A 148 -8.14 1.37 6.81
C PRO A 148 -8.24 2.61 5.92
N THR A 149 -9.43 2.88 5.36
CA THR A 149 -9.75 4.03 4.50
C THR A 149 -10.91 4.82 5.10
N PRO A 150 -10.68 5.65 6.15
CA PRO A 150 -11.76 6.36 6.84
C PRO A 150 -12.55 7.32 5.94
N GLU A 151 -11.93 7.80 4.86
CA GLU A 151 -12.55 8.61 3.80
C GLU A 151 -13.47 7.83 2.84
N GLY A 152 -13.40 6.50 2.84
CA GLY A 152 -14.10 5.64 1.88
C GLY A 152 -13.29 5.35 0.63
N ALA A 153 -13.98 4.99 -0.46
CA ALA A 153 -13.33 4.73 -1.75
C ALA A 153 -12.71 6.02 -2.32
N HIS A 154 -11.44 5.97 -2.69
CA HIS A 154 -10.66 7.12 -3.10
C HIS A 154 -9.64 6.75 -4.19
N ARG A 155 -8.85 7.77 -4.57
CA ARG A 155 -7.62 7.65 -5.35
C ARG A 155 -6.49 8.26 -4.55
N ASP A 156 -5.31 7.71 -4.68
CA ASP A 156 -4.12 8.18 -3.96
C ASP A 156 -3.53 9.47 -4.55
N GLY A 157 -3.87 9.78 -5.81
CA GLY A 157 -3.34 10.92 -6.56
C GLY A 157 -1.97 10.61 -7.17
N VAL A 158 -1.79 9.36 -7.61
CA VAL A 158 -0.54 8.83 -8.17
C VAL A 158 -0.82 8.16 -9.51
N ASP A 159 0.20 7.53 -10.12
CA ASP A 159 -0.01 6.77 -11.36
C ASP A 159 -0.41 5.32 -11.06
N TRP A 160 0.32 4.66 -10.15
CA TRP A 160 0.10 3.25 -9.82
C TRP A 160 0.19 2.99 -8.32
N VAL A 161 -0.59 2.03 -7.84
CA VAL A 161 -0.63 1.63 -6.43
C VAL A 161 -0.47 0.12 -6.32
N ILE A 162 0.35 -0.31 -5.37
CA ILE A 162 0.43 -1.70 -4.90
C ILE A 162 -0.04 -1.71 -3.45
N VAL A 163 -0.97 -2.61 -3.13
CA VAL A 163 -1.35 -2.94 -1.75
C VAL A 163 -1.09 -4.42 -1.53
N MET A 164 -0.19 -4.75 -0.61
CA MET A 164 0.18 -6.12 -0.26
C MET A 164 -0.13 -6.39 1.21
N LEU A 165 -0.86 -7.48 1.49
CA LEU A 165 -1.10 -7.95 2.85
C LEU A 165 0.18 -8.55 3.44
N VAL A 166 0.58 -8.07 4.60
CA VAL A 166 1.75 -8.58 5.32
C VAL A 166 1.32 -9.58 6.39
N ASP A 167 0.29 -9.22 7.16
CA ASP A 167 -0.25 -10.07 8.22
C ASP A 167 -1.73 -9.71 8.48
N ARG A 168 -2.49 -10.69 8.95
CA ARG A 168 -3.90 -10.55 9.28
C ARG A 168 -4.22 -11.50 10.42
N ARG A 169 -4.61 -10.97 11.57
CA ARG A 169 -4.93 -11.78 12.76
C ARG A 169 -6.23 -11.35 13.40
N ASN A 170 -7.10 -12.31 13.65
CA ASN A 170 -8.39 -12.11 14.32
C ASN A 170 -9.28 -11.05 13.64
N VAL A 171 -9.13 -10.81 12.33
CA VAL A 171 -9.88 -9.78 11.61
C VAL A 171 -11.09 -10.38 10.91
N ASP A 172 -12.26 -9.87 11.23
CA ASP A 172 -13.47 -9.96 10.42
C ASP A 172 -13.54 -8.77 9.43
N SER A 173 -14.12 -9.00 8.24
CA SER A 173 -14.26 -8.01 7.15
C SER A 173 -12.92 -7.50 6.56
N GLY A 174 -12.77 -6.20 6.29
CA GLY A 174 -11.59 -5.66 5.58
C GLY A 174 -11.61 -5.99 4.07
N VAL A 175 -12.81 -6.00 3.50
CA VAL A 175 -13.09 -6.14 2.07
C VAL A 175 -12.54 -4.92 1.34
N THR A 176 -11.73 -5.17 0.31
CA THR A 176 -11.32 -4.21 -0.70
C THR A 176 -12.41 -4.11 -1.77
N ASP A 177 -12.91 -2.92 -1.99
CA ASP A 177 -13.87 -2.61 -3.06
C ASP A 177 -13.20 -1.74 -4.12
N ILE A 178 -13.47 -2.06 -5.40
CA ILE A 178 -12.99 -1.31 -6.57
C ILE A 178 -14.19 -0.75 -7.32
N TYR A 179 -14.12 0.54 -7.66
CA TYR A 179 -15.19 1.26 -8.33
C TYR A 179 -14.69 2.00 -9.57
N ALA A 180 -15.55 2.15 -10.57
CA ALA A 180 -15.36 3.08 -11.66
C ALA A 180 -15.53 4.53 -11.16
N PRO A 181 -15.07 5.55 -11.92
CA PRO A 181 -15.19 6.97 -11.54
C PRO A 181 -16.62 7.45 -11.28
N ASP A 182 -17.60 6.80 -11.89
CA ASP A 182 -19.02 7.08 -11.71
C ASP A 182 -19.65 6.38 -10.49
N GLY A 183 -18.86 5.63 -9.72
CA GLY A 183 -19.29 4.88 -8.55
C GLY A 183 -19.78 3.46 -8.85
N THR A 184 -19.76 3.00 -10.10
CA THR A 184 -20.12 1.62 -10.46
C THR A 184 -19.14 0.64 -9.82
N SER A 185 -19.64 -0.39 -9.13
CA SER A 185 -18.78 -1.44 -8.58
C SER A 185 -18.17 -2.28 -9.70
N LEU A 186 -16.83 -2.37 -9.71
CA LEU A 186 -16.05 -3.17 -10.66
C LEU A 186 -15.61 -4.50 -10.06
N GLY A 187 -15.51 -4.57 -8.73
CA GLY A 187 -15.13 -5.78 -8.03
C GLY A 187 -15.03 -5.58 -6.53
N SER A 188 -15.09 -6.69 -5.81
CA SER A 188 -14.96 -6.72 -4.35
C SER A 188 -14.28 -8.01 -3.95
N PHE A 189 -13.30 -7.91 -3.04
CA PHE A 189 -12.52 -9.05 -2.58
C PHE A 189 -11.84 -8.77 -1.26
N THR A 190 -11.34 -9.82 -0.60
CA THR A 190 -10.58 -9.67 0.64
C THR A 190 -9.18 -10.23 0.45
N LEU A 191 -8.16 -9.47 0.86
CA LEU A 191 -6.80 -10.00 1.06
C LEU A 191 -6.79 -10.77 2.39
N THR A 192 -6.51 -12.07 2.33
CA THR A 192 -6.68 -13.00 3.44
C THR A 192 -5.41 -13.70 3.87
N ALA A 193 -4.48 -13.94 2.95
CA ALA A 193 -3.21 -14.60 3.21
C ALA A 193 -2.02 -13.61 3.08
N PRO A 194 -0.97 -13.76 3.91
CA PRO A 194 0.28 -13.02 3.71
C PRO A 194 0.79 -13.13 2.28
N GLY A 195 1.16 -12.00 1.69
CA GLY A 195 1.56 -11.87 0.29
C GLY A 195 0.41 -11.61 -0.68
N ASP A 196 -0.85 -11.77 -0.29
CA ASP A 196 -1.98 -11.39 -1.16
C ASP A 196 -1.82 -9.91 -1.58
N MET A 197 -1.85 -9.65 -2.88
CA MET A 197 -1.51 -8.35 -3.44
C MET A 197 -2.53 -7.90 -4.47
N VAL A 198 -2.78 -6.59 -4.52
CA VAL A 198 -3.48 -5.95 -5.63
C VAL A 198 -2.63 -4.81 -6.16
N CYS A 199 -2.54 -4.72 -7.48
CA CYS A 199 -1.99 -3.59 -8.21
C CYS A 199 -3.13 -2.82 -8.89
N VAL A 200 -3.07 -1.49 -8.85
CA VAL A 200 -4.16 -0.60 -9.27
C VAL A 200 -3.62 0.51 -10.17
N ASP A 201 -4.36 0.81 -11.24
CA ASP A 201 -4.25 2.02 -12.04
C ASP A 201 -5.07 3.14 -11.36
N ASP A 202 -4.39 4.04 -10.66
CA ASP A 202 -5.03 5.07 -9.83
C ASP A 202 -5.71 6.15 -10.69
N HIS A 203 -5.39 6.24 -11.99
CA HIS A 203 -6.09 7.13 -12.93
C HIS A 203 -7.45 6.59 -13.35
N ARG A 204 -7.71 5.29 -13.20
CA ARG A 204 -8.87 4.63 -13.78
C ARG A 204 -9.93 4.23 -12.77
N VAL A 205 -9.53 3.76 -11.58
CA VAL A 205 -10.48 3.24 -10.59
C VAL A 205 -10.43 4.04 -9.30
N LEU A 206 -11.44 3.87 -8.45
CA LEU A 206 -11.35 4.18 -7.03
C LEU A 206 -11.23 2.87 -6.27
N HIS A 207 -10.56 2.91 -5.12
CA HIS A 207 -10.46 1.77 -4.24
C HIS A 207 -10.68 2.17 -2.78
N GLY A 208 -11.22 1.25 -1.99
CA GLY A 208 -11.46 1.46 -0.58
C GLY A 208 -11.43 0.15 0.18
N VAL A 209 -11.24 0.20 1.50
CA VAL A 209 -11.28 -0.99 2.34
C VAL A 209 -12.25 -0.77 3.49
N THR A 210 -13.24 -1.66 3.59
CA THR A 210 -14.24 -1.64 4.67
C THR A 210 -13.58 -1.71 6.05
N ALA A 211 -14.31 -1.20 7.05
CA ALA A 211 -13.86 -1.26 8.44
C ALA A 211 -13.60 -2.70 8.88
N ILE A 212 -12.58 -2.87 9.71
CA ILE A 212 -12.24 -4.16 10.33
C ILE A 212 -12.75 -4.25 11.76
N ARG A 213 -13.11 -5.46 12.20
CA ARG A 213 -13.52 -5.78 13.57
C ARG A 213 -12.86 -7.07 14.04
N PRO A 214 -12.72 -7.28 15.35
CA PRO A 214 -12.25 -8.56 15.85
C PRO A 214 -13.27 -9.68 15.60
N LEU A 215 -12.81 -10.79 15.04
CA LEU A 215 -13.62 -12.02 14.88
C LEU A 215 -13.96 -12.60 16.26
N ASN A 216 -12.98 -12.68 17.15
CA ASN A 216 -13.16 -12.91 18.58
C ASN A 216 -13.03 -11.57 19.33
N PRO A 217 -14.13 -11.01 19.86
CA PRO A 217 -14.12 -9.72 20.57
C PRO A 217 -13.22 -9.67 21.81
N ALA A 218 -12.83 -10.82 22.38
CA ALA A 218 -11.95 -10.88 23.55
C ALA A 218 -10.46 -10.67 23.21
N LEU A 219 -10.08 -10.70 21.93
CA LEU A 219 -8.70 -10.55 21.46
C LEU A 219 -8.56 -9.32 20.55
N PRO A 220 -7.39 -8.67 20.52
CA PRO A 220 -7.13 -7.62 19.54
C PRO A 220 -7.12 -8.21 18.12
N ALA A 221 -7.41 -7.37 17.13
CA ALA A 221 -7.31 -7.71 15.72
C ALA A 221 -6.35 -6.76 15.01
N ILE A 222 -5.57 -7.29 14.08
CA ILE A 222 -4.61 -6.50 13.29
C ILE A 222 -4.70 -6.85 11.81
N ARG A 223 -4.59 -5.82 10.98
CA ARG A 223 -4.41 -5.92 9.53
C ARG A 223 -3.20 -5.10 9.14
N ASP A 224 -2.16 -5.79 8.69
CA ASP A 224 -0.90 -5.21 8.28
C ASP A 224 -0.82 -5.20 6.76
N VAL A 225 -0.56 -4.03 6.18
CA VAL A 225 -0.34 -3.88 4.75
C VAL A 225 0.89 -3.03 4.47
N LEU A 226 1.56 -3.38 3.39
CA LEU A 226 2.49 -2.51 2.69
C LEU A 226 1.73 -1.85 1.54
N VAL A 227 1.88 -0.53 1.41
CA VAL A 227 1.43 0.21 0.23
C VAL A 227 2.64 0.82 -0.45
N ALA A 228 2.80 0.58 -1.75
CA ALA A 228 3.80 1.24 -2.58
C ALA A 228 3.11 2.01 -3.70
N THR A 229 3.36 3.31 -3.79
CA THR A 229 2.76 4.18 -4.81
C THR A 229 3.82 4.71 -5.75
N PHE A 230 3.60 4.59 -7.05
CA PHE A 230 4.48 5.08 -8.10
C PHE A 230 3.84 6.32 -8.70
N ARG A 231 4.61 7.40 -8.77
CA ARG A 231 4.23 8.58 -9.54
C ARG A 231 5.41 9.17 -10.29
N ARG A 232 5.09 9.93 -11.32
CA ARG A 232 6.06 10.82 -11.95
C ARG A 232 6.67 11.76 -10.90
N PRO A 233 8.00 12.01 -10.95
CA PRO A 233 8.63 12.98 -10.08
C PRO A 233 8.13 14.39 -10.42
N ASP A 234 8.07 15.26 -9.42
CA ASP A 234 7.78 16.68 -9.59
C ASP A 234 8.71 17.55 -8.75
N GLU A 235 8.59 18.88 -8.88
CA GLU A 235 9.47 19.86 -8.21
C GLU A 235 9.54 19.71 -6.69
N ARG A 236 8.62 18.98 -6.06
CA ARG A 236 8.59 18.75 -4.61
C ARG A 236 9.45 17.57 -4.18
N ASP A 237 10.02 16.84 -5.14
CA ASP A 237 10.81 15.62 -4.92
C ASP A 237 12.31 15.84 -4.90
N GLU A 238 12.78 17.04 -5.27
CA GLU A 238 14.16 17.51 -5.18
C GLU A 238 14.46 18.15 -3.81
#